data_AF-A0A960P8E8-F1
#
_entry.id   AF-A0A960P8E8-F1
#
_cell.length_a   1.000
_cell.length_b   1.000
_cell.length_c   1.000
_cell.angle_alpha   90.00
_cell.angle_beta   90.00
_cell.angle_gamma   90.00
#
_symmetry.space_group_name_H-M   'P 1'
#
loop_
_entity.id
_entity.type
_entity.pdbx_description
1 polymer ?
#
loop_
_entity_poly.entity_id
_entity_poly.type
_entity_poly.pdbx_seq_one_letter_code
_entity_poly.pdbx_strand_id
1 'polypeptide(L)'
;MTVVAVTVVRDEADIIETTLRHTATQVDHIIAADNGSTDGTRAILDRLAHELPLTVVDDTDPAHNQGAKITRLALDAHNHGADWVLPFDADELWTGQGRTVAADLADLPAHIDTVYAHGYDHVGHGLAPWRRADPQPLPKVAFRPGSDRTVAEGNHDVSGGHAAAQALTFRHFQYRSLDQMARKVRQGAAAVAAADVPAGTGLHWTKAAALTDDELADHWCALTLEPGLVFDPAPTFGRPLKVSVVIPAWNLAEMTAQAVSAVAYTAPEAEVIVVDNGSEPPLSFAQVRNDTNEGFARACNQGAKAATGDLVVFLNNDTVAQPGWLDAMVSRWSGDDVIVGSHLVYPDGSTQHSGVFLRRRGADLEAYNRTT
;
A
#
# COMPACT_ATOMS: atom_id res chain seq x y z
N MET A 1 -5.76 -25.49 -9.20
CA MET A 1 -5.66 -24.35 -10.14
C MET A 1 -4.50 -23.50 -9.66
N THR A 2 -3.63 -23.05 -10.56
CA THR A 2 -2.46 -22.24 -10.24
C THR A 2 -2.52 -20.89 -10.96
N VAL A 3 -2.42 -19.80 -10.21
CA VAL A 3 -2.34 -18.44 -10.70
C VAL A 3 -0.91 -17.93 -10.55
N VAL A 4 -0.31 -17.52 -11.66
CA VAL A 4 1.04 -16.93 -11.67
C VAL A 4 0.93 -15.45 -12.04
N ALA A 5 1.37 -14.57 -11.14
CA ALA A 5 1.49 -13.16 -11.46
C ALA A 5 2.83 -12.89 -12.17
N VAL A 6 2.83 -12.06 -13.21
CA VAL A 6 4.02 -11.71 -13.99
C VAL A 6 4.19 -10.20 -14.06
N THR A 7 5.42 -9.72 -13.89
CA THR A 7 5.71 -8.29 -13.95
C THR A 7 7.10 -8.03 -14.51
N VAL A 8 7.27 -6.84 -15.11
CA VAL A 8 8.58 -6.28 -15.48
C VAL A 8 8.79 -5.06 -14.61
N VAL A 9 9.93 -5.00 -13.91
CA VAL A 9 10.22 -3.98 -12.91
C VAL A 9 11.47 -3.21 -13.30
N ARG A 10 11.45 -1.89 -13.14
CA ARG A 10 12.62 -1.03 -13.29
C ARG A 10 12.55 0.17 -12.35
N ASP A 11 13.51 0.28 -11.45
CA ASP A 11 13.68 1.42 -10.54
C ASP A 11 12.44 1.77 -9.69
N GLU A 12 11.90 0.78 -8.98
CA GLU A 12 10.70 0.89 -8.11
C GLU A 12 11.02 0.48 -6.66
N ALA A 13 12.24 0.77 -6.16
CA ALA A 13 12.68 0.35 -4.84
C ALA A 13 11.82 0.90 -3.69
N ASP A 14 11.09 1.99 -3.94
CA ASP A 14 10.19 2.63 -2.98
C ASP A 14 8.86 1.87 -2.79
N ILE A 15 8.46 0.98 -3.70
CA ILE A 15 7.16 0.30 -3.64
C ILE A 15 7.20 -1.21 -3.93
N ILE A 16 8.22 -1.71 -4.63
CA ILE A 16 8.22 -3.10 -5.11
C ILE A 16 8.08 -4.15 -4.00
N GLU A 17 8.65 -3.90 -2.81
CA GLU A 17 8.49 -4.81 -1.67
C GLU A 17 7.03 -4.92 -1.22
N THR A 18 6.39 -3.76 -1.06
CA THR A 18 4.96 -3.64 -0.77
C THR A 18 4.16 -4.43 -1.80
N THR A 19 4.40 -4.17 -3.08
CA THR A 19 3.65 -4.80 -4.18
C THR A 19 3.83 -6.32 -4.19
N LEU A 20 5.04 -6.83 -4.06
CA LEU A 20 5.29 -8.27 -4.12
C LEU A 20 4.75 -9.01 -2.89
N ARG A 21 4.87 -8.41 -1.70
CA ARG A 21 4.25 -8.97 -0.48
C ARG A 21 2.74 -9.02 -0.62
N HIS A 22 2.12 -7.98 -1.18
CA HIS A 22 0.69 -7.99 -1.50
C HIS A 22 0.33 -9.12 -2.44
N THR A 23 0.97 -9.14 -3.61
CA THR A 23 0.66 -10.07 -4.69
C THR A 23 0.84 -11.51 -4.23
N ALA A 24 1.82 -11.81 -3.37
CA ALA A 24 2.01 -13.13 -2.78
C ALA A 24 0.84 -13.59 -1.88
N THR A 25 -0.01 -12.67 -1.40
CA THR A 25 -1.27 -13.03 -0.71
C THR A 25 -2.42 -13.30 -1.68
N GLN A 26 -2.28 -12.92 -2.95
CA GLN A 26 -3.36 -12.93 -3.94
C GLN A 26 -3.25 -14.08 -4.94
N VAL A 27 -2.03 -14.57 -5.20
CA VAL A 27 -1.72 -15.59 -6.21
C VAL A 27 -0.81 -16.67 -5.66
N ASP A 28 -0.61 -17.75 -6.42
CA ASP A 28 0.19 -18.91 -5.98
C ASP A 28 1.69 -18.70 -6.19
N HIS A 29 2.09 -17.95 -7.23
CA HIS A 29 3.49 -17.68 -7.55
C HIS A 29 3.68 -16.36 -8.31
N ILE A 30 4.86 -15.78 -8.24
CA ILE A 30 5.23 -14.53 -8.92
C ILE A 30 6.47 -14.75 -9.78
N ILE A 31 6.47 -14.20 -10.99
CA ILE A 31 7.67 -14.06 -11.83
C ILE A 31 7.91 -12.56 -12.04
N ALA A 32 9.01 -12.05 -11.50
CA ALA A 32 9.42 -10.66 -11.67
C ALA A 32 10.67 -10.58 -12.55
N ALA A 33 10.56 -9.86 -13.66
CA ALA A 33 11.69 -9.59 -14.53
C ALA A 33 12.31 -8.22 -14.19
N ASP A 34 13.53 -8.22 -13.69
CA ASP A 34 14.29 -7.00 -13.43
C ASP A 34 14.87 -6.45 -14.74
N ASN A 35 14.40 -5.27 -15.17
CA ASN A 35 14.84 -4.62 -16.39
C ASN A 35 15.97 -3.61 -16.14
N GLY A 36 17.05 -4.11 -15.54
CA GLY A 36 18.28 -3.34 -15.32
C GLY A 36 18.12 -2.22 -14.30
N SER A 37 17.48 -2.50 -13.15
CA SER A 37 17.32 -1.51 -12.08
C SER A 37 18.64 -1.06 -11.48
N THR A 38 18.68 0.19 -11.03
CA THR A 38 19.85 0.90 -10.52
C THR A 38 19.63 1.56 -9.15
N ASP A 39 18.40 1.55 -8.64
CA ASP A 39 17.98 2.23 -7.40
C ASP A 39 17.92 1.34 -6.15
N GLY A 40 18.36 0.07 -6.27
CA GLY A 40 18.28 -0.93 -5.20
C GLY A 40 17.13 -1.93 -5.34
N THR A 41 16.24 -1.75 -6.33
CA THR A 41 15.14 -2.69 -6.64
C THR A 41 15.63 -4.13 -6.73
N ARG A 42 16.74 -4.39 -7.42
CA ARG A 42 17.28 -5.75 -7.56
C ARG A 42 17.63 -6.40 -6.22
N ALA A 43 18.27 -5.67 -5.31
CA ALA A 43 18.60 -6.20 -3.99
C ALA A 43 17.34 -6.56 -3.18
N ILE A 44 16.25 -5.81 -3.37
CA ILE A 44 14.94 -6.10 -2.78
C ILE A 44 14.35 -7.37 -3.39
N LEU A 45 14.36 -7.50 -4.72
CA LEU A 45 13.88 -8.69 -5.43
C LEU A 45 14.62 -9.97 -4.98
N ASP A 46 15.95 -9.93 -4.95
CA ASP A 46 16.78 -11.06 -4.56
C ASP A 46 16.49 -11.50 -3.12
N ARG A 47 16.33 -10.53 -2.20
CA ARG A 47 15.94 -10.82 -0.81
C ARG A 47 14.56 -11.47 -0.74
N LEU A 48 13.57 -10.90 -1.42
CA LEU A 48 12.19 -11.41 -1.39
C LEU A 48 12.03 -12.77 -2.05
N ALA A 49 12.89 -13.13 -3.01
CA ALA A 49 12.91 -14.47 -3.60
C ALA A 49 13.21 -15.59 -2.57
N HIS A 50 13.84 -15.24 -1.44
CA HIS A 50 14.06 -16.17 -0.32
C HIS A 50 12.88 -16.21 0.67
N GLU A 51 11.96 -15.25 0.60
CA GLU A 51 10.85 -15.08 1.56
C GLU A 51 9.48 -15.44 0.96
N LEU A 52 9.31 -15.27 -0.35
CA LEU A 52 8.04 -15.35 -1.08
C LEU A 52 8.11 -16.41 -2.18
N PRO A 53 6.96 -16.90 -2.70
CA PRO A 53 6.92 -17.70 -3.93
C PRO A 53 7.21 -16.81 -5.15
N LEU A 54 8.46 -16.37 -5.27
CA LEU A 54 8.92 -15.39 -6.24
C LEU A 54 10.12 -15.96 -7.02
N THR A 55 10.02 -15.91 -8.34
CA THR A 55 11.14 -16.13 -9.26
C THR A 55 11.56 -14.80 -9.85
N VAL A 56 12.84 -14.47 -9.71
CA VAL A 56 13.45 -13.28 -10.29
C VAL A 56 14.19 -13.68 -11.56
N VAL A 57 13.97 -12.97 -12.66
CA VAL A 57 14.66 -13.17 -13.94
C VAL A 57 15.26 -11.87 -14.43
N ASP A 58 16.34 -11.95 -15.20
CA ASP A 58 16.98 -10.79 -15.82
C ASP A 58 16.31 -10.46 -17.16
N ASP A 59 15.83 -9.23 -17.34
CA ASP A 59 15.42 -8.71 -18.64
C ASP A 59 16.46 -7.71 -19.16
N THR A 60 17.35 -8.18 -20.02
CA THR A 60 18.46 -7.38 -20.55
C THR A 60 18.08 -6.48 -21.73
N ASP A 61 16.83 -6.54 -22.21
CA ASP A 61 16.36 -5.70 -23.32
C ASP A 61 15.98 -4.30 -22.81
N PRO A 62 16.71 -3.23 -23.18
CA PRO A 62 16.42 -1.88 -22.71
C PRO A 62 15.18 -1.25 -23.36
N ALA A 63 14.65 -1.83 -24.44
CA ALA A 63 13.53 -1.25 -25.18
C ALA A 63 12.21 -1.34 -24.38
N HIS A 64 11.40 -0.29 -24.49
CA HIS A 64 10.04 -0.30 -23.96
C HIS A 64 9.08 -1.02 -24.92
N ASN A 65 9.01 -2.35 -24.79
CA ASN A 65 8.04 -3.21 -25.46
C ASN A 65 7.38 -4.12 -24.41
N GLN A 66 6.52 -3.52 -23.58
CA GLN A 66 5.98 -4.19 -22.41
C GLN A 66 5.12 -5.39 -22.82
N GLY A 67 4.33 -5.26 -23.89
CA GLY A 67 3.46 -6.32 -24.38
C GLY A 67 4.23 -7.58 -24.76
N ALA A 68 5.34 -7.46 -25.50
CA ALA A 68 6.16 -8.62 -25.86
C ALA A 68 6.87 -9.25 -24.65
N LYS A 69 7.38 -8.42 -23.72
CA LYS A 69 8.05 -8.91 -22.51
C LYS A 69 7.09 -9.68 -21.60
N ILE A 70 5.90 -9.13 -21.38
CA ILE A 70 4.85 -9.79 -20.59
C ILE A 70 4.35 -11.06 -21.31
N THR A 71 4.21 -11.03 -22.64
CA THR A 71 3.85 -12.23 -23.43
C THR A 71 4.85 -13.36 -23.22
N ARG A 72 6.15 -13.06 -23.22
CA ARG A 72 7.21 -14.04 -22.93
C ARG A 72 7.07 -14.62 -21.52
N LEU A 73 6.90 -13.78 -20.51
CA LEU A 73 6.72 -14.24 -19.12
C LEU A 73 5.45 -15.08 -18.94
N ALA A 74 4.36 -14.71 -19.62
CA ALA A 74 3.11 -15.47 -19.60
C ALA A 74 3.27 -16.85 -20.26
N LEU A 75 4.03 -16.93 -21.36
CA LEU A 75 4.38 -18.21 -21.99
C LEU A 75 5.26 -19.07 -21.08
N ASP A 76 6.23 -18.47 -20.41
CA ASP A 76 7.07 -19.18 -19.44
C ASP A 76 6.23 -19.72 -18.28
N ALA A 77 5.31 -18.92 -17.73
CA ALA A 77 4.37 -19.36 -16.70
C ALA A 77 3.48 -20.52 -17.20
N HIS A 78 2.96 -20.43 -18.43
CA HIS A 78 2.18 -21.51 -19.06
C HIS A 78 2.97 -22.82 -19.16
N ASN A 79 4.22 -22.75 -19.63
CA ASN A 79 5.09 -23.92 -19.76
C ASN A 79 5.41 -24.58 -18.42
N HIS A 80 5.25 -23.84 -17.32
CA HIS A 80 5.40 -24.34 -15.94
C HIS A 80 4.06 -24.66 -15.26
N GLY A 81 2.96 -24.72 -16.02
CA GLY A 81 1.67 -25.22 -15.55
C GLY A 81 0.74 -24.16 -14.94
N ALA A 82 0.94 -22.87 -15.24
CA ALA A 82 -0.02 -21.84 -14.86
C ALA A 82 -1.38 -22.06 -15.55
N ASP A 83 -2.45 -22.13 -14.76
CA ASP A 83 -3.83 -22.14 -15.27
C ASP A 83 -4.30 -20.73 -15.63
N TRP A 84 -3.80 -19.73 -14.90
CA TRP A 84 -4.05 -18.31 -15.10
C TRP A 84 -2.75 -17.51 -14.96
N VAL A 85 -2.64 -16.45 -15.77
CA VAL A 85 -1.60 -15.44 -15.67
C VAL A 85 -2.22 -14.10 -15.32
N LEU A 86 -1.62 -13.42 -14.35
CA LEU A 86 -1.95 -12.06 -13.93
C LEU A 86 -0.76 -11.12 -14.25
N PRO A 87 -0.75 -10.43 -15.40
CA PRO A 87 0.15 -9.31 -15.62
C PRO A 87 -0.17 -8.14 -14.70
N PHE A 88 0.84 -7.57 -14.05
CA PHE A 88 0.67 -6.38 -13.21
C PHE A 88 1.90 -5.47 -13.31
N ASP A 89 1.71 -4.17 -13.08
CA ASP A 89 2.82 -3.23 -12.95
C ASP A 89 3.37 -3.24 -11.51
N ALA A 90 4.65 -2.89 -11.36
CA ALA A 90 5.37 -2.91 -10.09
C ALA A 90 4.75 -2.03 -8.98
N ASP A 91 3.85 -1.12 -9.35
CA ASP A 91 3.17 -0.16 -8.48
C ASP A 91 1.65 -0.40 -8.41
N GLU A 92 1.21 -1.64 -8.68
CA GLU A 92 -0.20 -2.05 -8.64
C GLU A 92 -0.52 -3.10 -7.58
N LEU A 93 -1.51 -2.81 -6.74
CA LEU A 93 -2.04 -3.75 -5.74
C LEU A 93 -3.37 -4.33 -6.20
N TRP A 94 -3.35 -5.55 -6.71
CA TRP A 94 -4.52 -6.26 -7.25
C TRP A 94 -5.31 -7.01 -6.17
N THR A 95 -6.65 -6.98 -6.24
CA THR A 95 -7.53 -7.67 -5.28
C THR A 95 -8.72 -8.32 -5.98
N GLY A 96 -9.20 -9.41 -5.40
CA GLY A 96 -10.51 -9.98 -5.73
C GLY A 96 -11.67 -9.23 -5.06
N GLN A 97 -12.87 -9.73 -5.23
CA GLN A 97 -14.14 -9.27 -4.68
C GLN A 97 -14.31 -9.74 -3.24
N GLY A 98 -13.50 -9.18 -2.34
CA GLY A 98 -13.49 -9.56 -0.91
C GLY A 98 -12.77 -10.90 -0.63
N ARG A 99 -12.12 -11.47 -1.64
CA ARG A 99 -11.27 -12.66 -1.56
C ARG A 99 -9.96 -12.42 -2.32
N THR A 100 -9.10 -13.42 -2.37
CA THR A 100 -7.88 -13.37 -3.18
C THR A 100 -8.20 -13.42 -4.67
N VAL A 101 -7.33 -12.87 -5.50
CA VAL A 101 -7.44 -12.98 -6.97
C VAL A 101 -7.56 -14.45 -7.39
N ALA A 102 -6.73 -15.33 -6.83
CA ALA A 102 -6.76 -16.75 -7.15
C ALA A 102 -8.10 -17.43 -6.80
N ALA A 103 -8.74 -17.05 -5.69
CA ALA A 103 -10.05 -17.60 -5.32
C ALA A 103 -11.14 -17.19 -6.31
N ASP A 104 -11.13 -15.94 -6.76
CA ASP A 104 -12.12 -15.47 -7.74
C ASP A 104 -11.91 -16.09 -9.13
N LEU A 105 -10.66 -16.24 -9.57
CA LEU A 105 -10.35 -16.90 -10.84
C LEU A 105 -10.71 -18.40 -10.84
N ALA A 106 -10.70 -19.05 -9.68
CA ALA A 106 -11.01 -20.48 -9.54
C ALA A 106 -12.49 -20.80 -9.76
N ASP A 107 -13.38 -19.85 -9.45
CA ASP A 107 -14.82 -20.02 -9.55
C ASP A 107 -15.36 -19.72 -10.96
N LEU A 108 -14.50 -19.25 -11.88
CA LEU A 108 -14.93 -18.89 -13.22
C LEU A 108 -15.28 -20.13 -14.06
N PRO A 109 -16.35 -20.06 -14.88
CA PRO A 109 -16.70 -21.13 -15.81
C PRO A 109 -15.54 -21.48 -16.75
N ALA A 110 -15.38 -22.76 -17.09
CA ALA A 110 -14.27 -23.25 -17.91
C ALA A 110 -14.17 -22.61 -19.31
N HIS A 111 -15.26 -22.04 -19.84
CA HIS A 111 -15.26 -21.34 -21.12
C HIS A 111 -14.75 -19.90 -21.04
N ILE A 112 -14.59 -19.36 -19.83
CA ILE A 112 -14.02 -18.04 -19.58
C ILE A 112 -12.50 -18.18 -19.49
N ASP A 113 -11.83 -17.42 -20.33
CA ASP A 113 -10.38 -17.42 -20.44
C ASP A 113 -9.75 -16.02 -20.30
N THR A 114 -10.56 -14.96 -20.21
CA THR A 114 -10.11 -13.58 -19.98
C THR A 114 -11.01 -12.89 -18.96
N VAL A 115 -10.39 -12.11 -18.06
CA VAL A 115 -11.05 -11.32 -17.02
C VAL A 115 -10.47 -9.91 -17.03
N TYR A 116 -11.33 -8.91 -17.10
CA TYR A 116 -10.92 -7.51 -17.00
C TYR A 116 -10.98 -7.01 -15.56
N ALA A 117 -10.07 -6.10 -15.25
CA ALA A 117 -9.95 -5.45 -13.97
C ALA A 117 -10.01 -3.94 -14.11
N HIS A 118 -10.70 -3.31 -13.15
CA HIS A 118 -10.76 -1.86 -13.08
C HIS A 118 -9.70 -1.33 -12.11
N GLY A 119 -8.89 -0.40 -12.62
CA GLY A 119 -7.86 0.30 -11.86
C GLY A 119 -8.37 1.56 -11.23
N TYR A 120 -7.85 1.91 -10.07
CA TYR A 120 -8.05 3.23 -9.47
C TYR A 120 -6.72 3.89 -9.16
N ASP A 121 -6.56 5.12 -9.65
CA ASP A 121 -5.36 5.90 -9.42
C ASP A 121 -5.32 6.46 -8.01
N HIS A 122 -4.34 6.02 -7.25
CA HIS A 122 -4.01 6.57 -5.93
C HIS A 122 -3.10 7.79 -6.09
N VAL A 123 -3.34 8.78 -5.22
CA VAL A 123 -2.79 10.13 -5.34
C VAL A 123 -2.30 10.61 -3.98
N GLY A 124 -1.02 10.98 -3.94
CA GLY A 124 -0.38 11.52 -2.74
C GLY A 124 1.00 10.90 -2.50
N HIS A 125 1.56 11.21 -1.35
CA HIS A 125 2.90 10.73 -1.00
C HIS A 125 2.86 9.27 -0.50
N GLY A 126 3.77 8.42 -0.98
CA GLY A 126 3.84 7.01 -0.61
C GLY A 126 2.57 6.23 -0.95
N LEU A 127 2.13 5.37 -0.04
CA LEU A 127 0.85 4.64 -0.12
C LEU A 127 -0.30 5.54 0.38
N ALA A 128 -0.48 6.70 -0.25
CA ALA A 128 -1.52 7.63 0.14
C ALA A 128 -2.91 6.96 0.05
N PRO A 129 -3.77 7.10 1.08
CA PRO A 129 -5.06 6.40 1.13
C PRO A 129 -6.16 7.14 0.35
N TRP A 130 -5.77 7.88 -0.68
CA TRP A 130 -6.66 8.74 -1.45
C TRP A 130 -6.55 8.37 -2.92
N ARG A 131 -7.70 8.21 -3.56
CA ARG A 131 -7.77 7.86 -4.97
C ARG A 131 -8.77 8.70 -5.73
N ARG A 132 -8.65 8.71 -7.05
CA ARG A 132 -9.72 9.22 -7.93
C ARG A 132 -10.97 8.39 -7.77
N ALA A 133 -12.13 9.06 -7.84
CA ALA A 133 -13.43 8.41 -7.72
C ALA A 133 -13.68 7.47 -8.91
N ASP A 134 -13.41 7.97 -10.11
CA ASP A 134 -13.58 7.24 -11.36
C ASP A 134 -12.44 6.24 -11.58
N PRO A 135 -12.75 5.05 -12.14
CA PRO A 135 -11.73 4.09 -12.52
C PRO A 135 -10.90 4.61 -13.71
N GLN A 136 -9.74 4.01 -13.91
CA GLN A 136 -8.95 4.23 -15.12
C GLN A 136 -9.78 3.94 -16.38
N PRO A 137 -9.57 4.72 -17.46
CA PRO A 137 -10.33 4.56 -18.69
C PRO A 137 -10.06 3.23 -19.40
N LEU A 138 -8.86 2.66 -19.22
CA LEU A 138 -8.48 1.38 -19.77
C LEU A 138 -8.41 0.34 -18.64
N PRO A 139 -9.08 -0.81 -18.79
CA PRO A 139 -8.92 -1.91 -17.84
C PRO A 139 -7.55 -2.59 -18.03
N LYS A 140 -7.24 -3.52 -17.13
CA LYS A 140 -6.16 -4.50 -17.32
C LYS A 140 -6.74 -5.92 -17.30
N VAL A 141 -5.97 -6.92 -17.71
CA VAL A 141 -6.50 -8.29 -17.85
C VAL A 141 -5.73 -9.32 -17.04
N ALA A 142 -6.46 -10.31 -16.53
CA ALA A 142 -5.93 -11.64 -16.20
C ALA A 142 -6.49 -12.64 -17.21
N PHE A 143 -5.72 -13.67 -17.57
CA PHE A 143 -6.13 -14.60 -18.63
C PHE A 143 -5.56 -16.00 -18.45
N ARG A 144 -6.22 -16.99 -19.07
CA ARG A 144 -5.67 -18.34 -19.21
C ARG A 144 -4.60 -18.33 -20.30
N PRO A 145 -3.35 -18.67 -20.00
CA PRO A 145 -2.28 -18.50 -20.95
C PRO A 145 -2.27 -19.63 -22.00
N GLY A 146 -1.60 -19.39 -23.13
CA GLY A 146 -1.45 -20.34 -24.22
C GLY A 146 -0.42 -19.85 -25.24
N SER A 147 0.07 -20.74 -26.09
CA SER A 147 1.11 -20.42 -27.08
C SER A 147 0.69 -19.42 -28.16
N ASP A 148 -0.61 -19.16 -28.28
CA ASP A 148 -1.25 -18.26 -29.25
C ASP A 148 -1.76 -16.94 -28.59
N ARG A 149 -1.41 -16.71 -27.32
CA ARG A 149 -1.82 -15.50 -26.57
C ARG A 149 -0.72 -14.45 -26.60
N THR A 150 -1.07 -13.25 -27.04
CA THR A 150 -0.23 -12.04 -27.04
C THR A 150 -0.87 -10.99 -26.17
N VAL A 151 -0.12 -10.42 -25.23
CA VAL A 151 -0.58 -9.36 -24.34
C VAL A 151 -0.33 -8.00 -24.99
N ALA A 152 -1.34 -7.13 -24.95
CA ALA A 152 -1.24 -5.75 -25.45
C ALA A 152 -0.35 -4.89 -24.53
N GLU A 153 0.18 -3.79 -25.08
CA GLU A 153 0.88 -2.78 -24.29
C GLU A 153 0.05 -2.31 -23.09
N GLY A 154 0.69 -2.10 -21.94
CA GLY A 154 0.03 -1.71 -20.70
C GLY A 154 -0.85 -2.79 -20.06
N ASN A 155 -0.77 -4.05 -20.51
CA ASN A 155 -1.58 -5.18 -20.01
C ASN A 155 -3.10 -4.98 -20.20
N HIS A 156 -3.51 -4.14 -21.16
CA HIS A 156 -4.91 -3.72 -21.32
C HIS A 156 -5.79 -4.75 -22.03
N ASP A 157 -5.19 -5.66 -22.80
CA ASP A 157 -5.91 -6.70 -23.52
C ASP A 157 -5.03 -7.92 -23.79
N VAL A 158 -5.64 -9.03 -24.21
CA VAL A 158 -4.95 -10.24 -24.68
C VAL A 158 -5.58 -10.76 -25.97
N SER A 159 -4.75 -11.25 -26.90
CA SER A 159 -5.24 -11.78 -28.17
C SER A 159 -6.05 -13.07 -27.97
N GLY A 160 -7.23 -13.11 -28.57
CA GLY A 160 -8.18 -14.20 -28.41
C GLY A 160 -8.81 -14.19 -27.02
N GLY A 161 -10.06 -14.65 -26.91
CA GLY A 161 -10.71 -14.86 -25.62
C GLY A 161 -12.22 -14.69 -25.65
N HIS A 162 -12.88 -15.35 -24.70
CA HIS A 162 -14.26 -15.16 -24.30
C HIS A 162 -14.26 -14.56 -22.90
N ALA A 163 -14.43 -13.23 -22.85
CA ALA A 163 -14.34 -12.49 -21.61
C ALA A 163 -15.57 -12.71 -20.71
N ALA A 164 -15.34 -12.87 -19.41
CA ALA A 164 -16.39 -12.69 -18.41
C ALA A 164 -16.45 -11.23 -17.96
N ALA A 165 -17.66 -10.79 -17.60
CA ALA A 165 -17.86 -9.60 -16.78
C ALA A 165 -17.79 -10.00 -15.30
N GLN A 166 -16.59 -9.98 -14.71
CA GLN A 166 -16.40 -10.05 -13.27
C GLN A 166 -15.11 -9.35 -12.88
N ALA A 167 -15.23 -8.17 -12.29
CA ALA A 167 -14.18 -7.17 -12.24
C ALA A 167 -13.23 -7.42 -11.06
N LEU A 168 -12.05 -7.97 -11.32
CA LEU A 168 -10.93 -7.76 -10.41
C LEU A 168 -10.70 -6.24 -10.25
N THR A 169 -10.07 -5.83 -9.16
CA THR A 169 -9.71 -4.42 -8.97
C THR A 169 -8.23 -4.29 -8.71
N PHE A 170 -7.65 -3.17 -9.12
CA PHE A 170 -6.29 -2.83 -8.73
C PHE A 170 -6.19 -1.39 -8.28
N ARG A 171 -5.35 -1.17 -7.28
CA ARG A 171 -4.94 0.16 -6.85
C ARG A 171 -3.64 0.49 -7.54
N HIS A 172 -3.64 1.55 -8.34
CA HIS A 172 -2.48 1.99 -9.07
C HIS A 172 -1.88 3.19 -8.35
N PHE A 173 -0.79 2.95 -7.65
CA PHE A 173 0.02 4.03 -7.12
C PHE A 173 0.86 4.44 -8.32
N GLN A 174 0.54 5.51 -9.03
CA GLN A 174 1.29 5.89 -10.25
C GLN A 174 2.40 6.92 -10.02
N TYR A 175 2.22 7.78 -9.00
CA TYR A 175 3.25 8.67 -8.45
C TYR A 175 3.22 8.66 -6.92
N ARG A 176 4.37 8.57 -6.25
CA ARG A 176 4.49 8.52 -4.77
C ARG A 176 5.31 9.64 -4.16
N SER A 177 6.03 10.40 -4.98
CA SER A 177 6.71 11.64 -4.60
C SER A 177 7.02 12.45 -5.85
N LEU A 178 7.32 13.73 -5.69
CA LEU A 178 7.78 14.58 -6.79
C LEU A 178 9.08 14.03 -7.41
N ASP A 179 10.05 13.65 -6.58
CA ASP A 179 11.34 13.08 -7.02
C ASP A 179 11.11 11.81 -7.86
N GLN A 180 10.23 10.93 -7.38
CA GLN A 180 9.90 9.67 -8.04
C GLN A 180 9.16 9.93 -9.36
N MET A 181 8.18 10.85 -9.39
CA MET A 181 7.46 11.24 -10.60
C MET A 181 8.43 11.77 -11.67
N ALA A 182 9.31 12.69 -11.29
CA ALA A 182 10.29 13.29 -12.20
C ALA A 182 11.24 12.24 -12.77
N ARG A 183 11.71 11.29 -11.95
CA ARG A 183 12.52 10.16 -12.43
C ARG A 183 11.72 9.29 -13.41
N LYS A 184 10.51 8.86 -13.04
CA LYS A 184 9.67 7.95 -13.82
C LYS A 184 9.33 8.52 -15.19
N VAL A 185 8.91 9.79 -15.28
CA VAL A 185 8.55 10.41 -16.57
C VAL A 185 9.76 10.55 -17.51
N ARG A 186 10.94 10.90 -16.98
CA ARG A 186 12.18 11.04 -17.75
C ARG A 186 12.70 9.70 -18.25
N GLN A 187 12.68 8.68 -17.39
CA GLN A 187 13.06 7.31 -17.77
C GLN A 187 12.11 6.74 -18.80
N GLY A 188 10.79 6.91 -18.62
CA GLY A 188 9.78 6.48 -19.59
C GLY A 188 9.99 7.12 -20.97
N ALA A 189 10.24 8.44 -21.00
CA ALA A 189 10.54 9.15 -22.25
C ALA A 189 11.82 8.64 -22.93
N ALA A 190 12.89 8.38 -22.17
CA ALA A 190 14.14 7.84 -22.70
C ALA A 190 13.95 6.40 -23.25
N ALA A 191 13.18 5.56 -22.57
CA ALA A 191 12.91 4.18 -22.99
C ALA A 191 12.07 4.12 -24.27
N VAL A 192 11.08 5.02 -24.40
CA VAL A 192 10.30 5.20 -25.64
C VAL A 192 11.19 5.68 -26.79
N ALA A 193 12.09 6.63 -26.55
CA ALA A 193 13.01 7.12 -27.59
C ALA A 193 14.04 6.06 -28.06
N ALA A 194 14.36 5.08 -27.22
CA ALA A 194 15.27 3.99 -27.53
C ALA A 194 14.62 2.80 -28.27
N ALA A 195 13.28 2.78 -28.37
CA ALA A 195 12.53 1.67 -28.95
C ALA A 195 11.84 2.06 -30.27
N ASP A 196 11.70 1.10 -31.19
CA ASP A 196 10.90 1.26 -32.41
C ASP A 196 9.42 1.00 -32.10
N VAL A 197 8.79 1.95 -31.41
CA VAL A 197 7.39 1.84 -30.95
C VAL A 197 6.42 2.62 -31.84
N PRO A 198 5.15 2.18 -31.95
CA PRO A 198 4.13 2.90 -32.72
C PRO A 198 3.98 4.37 -32.30
N ALA A 199 3.63 5.22 -33.27
CA ALA A 199 3.36 6.63 -33.02
C ALA A 199 2.21 6.79 -32.01
N GLY A 200 2.50 7.43 -30.87
CA GLY A 200 1.53 7.63 -29.79
C GLY A 200 1.84 6.86 -28.50
N THR A 201 2.69 5.84 -28.56
CA THR A 201 3.12 5.07 -27.38
C THR A 201 3.90 5.98 -26.41
N GLY A 202 3.55 5.93 -25.12
CA GLY A 202 4.21 6.71 -24.07
C GLY A 202 4.08 8.24 -24.20
N LEU A 203 3.06 8.74 -24.94
CA LEU A 203 2.81 10.17 -25.12
C LEU A 203 2.72 10.96 -23.80
N HIS A 204 2.22 10.33 -22.74
CA HIS A 204 2.11 10.96 -21.43
C HIS A 204 3.50 11.17 -20.80
N TRP A 205 4.40 10.19 -20.91
CA TRP A 205 5.79 10.34 -20.46
C TRP A 205 6.55 11.36 -21.30
N THR A 206 6.43 11.34 -22.62
CA THR A 206 7.16 12.29 -23.48
C THR A 206 6.70 13.73 -23.28
N LYS A 207 5.39 13.96 -23.04
CA LYS A 207 4.86 15.28 -22.68
C LYS A 207 5.33 15.71 -21.29
N ALA A 208 5.23 14.85 -20.29
CA ALA A 208 5.61 15.19 -18.92
C ALA A 208 7.13 15.39 -18.78
N ALA A 209 7.95 14.63 -19.51
CA ALA A 209 9.40 14.79 -19.51
C ALA A 209 9.88 16.10 -20.17
N ALA A 210 9.04 16.76 -20.96
CA ALA A 210 9.33 18.06 -21.55
C ALA A 210 9.11 19.24 -20.59
N LEU A 211 8.47 18.99 -19.44
CA LEU A 211 8.25 19.99 -18.40
C LEU A 211 9.55 20.29 -17.63
N THR A 212 9.69 21.53 -17.19
CA THR A 212 10.71 21.96 -16.23
C THR A 212 10.45 21.37 -14.85
N ASP A 213 11.45 21.41 -13.95
CA ASP A 213 11.29 20.95 -12.56
C ASP A 213 10.18 21.70 -11.82
N ASP A 214 10.05 23.02 -12.05
CA ASP A 214 9.00 23.84 -11.45
C ASP A 214 7.61 23.47 -11.98
N GLU A 215 7.49 23.25 -13.29
CA GLU A 215 6.22 22.80 -13.90
C GLU A 215 5.83 21.38 -13.44
N LEU A 216 6.81 20.50 -13.21
CA LEU A 216 6.57 19.19 -12.60
C LEU A 216 6.12 19.31 -11.15
N ALA A 217 6.69 20.24 -10.38
CA ALA A 217 6.26 20.51 -9.01
C ALA A 217 4.82 21.04 -8.96
N ASP A 218 4.46 21.97 -9.85
CA ASP A 218 3.10 22.47 -9.98
C ASP A 218 2.13 21.35 -10.39
N HIS A 219 2.53 20.50 -11.33
CA HIS A 219 1.75 19.33 -11.73
C HIS A 219 1.52 18.35 -10.57
N TRP A 220 2.57 18.05 -9.79
CA TRP A 220 2.48 17.22 -8.59
C TRP A 220 1.51 17.81 -7.56
N CYS A 221 1.61 19.11 -7.28
CA CYS A 221 0.69 19.80 -6.38
C CYS A 221 -0.76 19.69 -6.87
N ALA A 222 -1.01 19.92 -8.17
CA ALA A 222 -2.34 19.82 -8.75
C ALA A 222 -2.94 18.41 -8.63
N LEU A 223 -2.13 17.36 -8.83
CA LEU A 223 -2.54 15.97 -8.60
C LEU A 223 -2.90 15.76 -7.13
N THR A 224 -1.99 16.08 -6.21
CA THR A 224 -2.17 15.79 -4.77
C THR A 224 -3.29 16.57 -4.07
N LEU A 225 -3.75 17.66 -4.67
CA LEU A 225 -4.82 18.53 -4.20
C LEU A 225 -6.10 18.43 -5.04
N GLU A 226 -6.21 17.42 -5.90
CA GLU A 226 -7.38 17.20 -6.74
C GLU A 226 -8.66 17.12 -5.87
N PRO A 227 -9.72 17.88 -6.17
CA PRO A 227 -10.97 17.78 -5.43
C PRO A 227 -11.70 16.48 -5.78
N GLY A 228 -12.48 15.95 -4.83
CA GLY A 228 -13.30 14.75 -5.07
C GLY A 228 -12.56 13.42 -4.92
N LEU A 229 -11.37 13.42 -4.32
CA LEU A 229 -10.68 12.19 -3.94
C LEU A 229 -11.49 11.39 -2.92
N VAL A 230 -11.48 10.07 -3.11
CA VAL A 230 -12.17 9.10 -2.26
C VAL A 230 -11.15 8.45 -1.34
N PHE A 231 -11.52 8.28 -0.07
CA PHE A 231 -10.71 7.54 0.89
C PHE A 231 -10.73 6.04 0.56
N ASP A 232 -9.56 5.48 0.27
CA ASP A 232 -9.34 4.07 -0.06
C ASP A 232 -7.92 3.68 0.39
N PRO A 233 -7.74 3.26 1.64
CA PRO A 233 -6.42 2.94 2.14
C PRO A 233 -5.82 1.69 1.49
N ALA A 234 -4.50 1.68 1.33
CA ALA A 234 -3.78 0.51 0.83
C ALA A 234 -4.00 -0.69 1.77
N PRO A 235 -4.09 -1.93 1.24
CA PRO A 235 -4.07 -3.12 2.07
C PRO A 235 -2.77 -3.16 2.89
N THR A 236 -2.87 -3.43 4.19
CA THR A 236 -1.69 -3.70 5.02
C THR A 236 -1.22 -5.14 4.78
N PHE A 237 0.05 -5.34 4.41
CA PHE A 237 0.56 -6.66 4.05
C PHE A 237 0.89 -7.50 5.29
N GLY A 238 0.41 -8.75 5.31
CA GLY A 238 0.66 -9.71 6.38
C GLY A 238 -0.55 -9.91 7.30
N ARG A 239 -0.32 -10.59 8.42
CA ARG A 239 -1.33 -10.72 9.49
C ARG A 239 -1.87 -9.33 9.83
N PRO A 240 -3.15 -9.19 10.25
CA PRO A 240 -3.66 -7.93 10.75
C PRO A 240 -2.68 -7.32 11.75
N LEU A 241 -2.23 -6.08 11.50
CA LEU A 241 -1.30 -5.39 12.40
C LEU A 241 -1.94 -5.37 13.78
N LYS A 242 -1.27 -6.00 14.74
CA LYS A 242 -1.72 -5.98 16.12
C LYS A 242 -1.38 -4.63 16.71
N VAL A 243 -2.35 -3.98 17.33
CA VAL A 243 -2.13 -2.70 18.00
C VAL A 243 -2.21 -2.90 19.50
N SER A 244 -1.23 -2.36 20.22
CA SER A 244 -1.30 -2.19 21.67
C SER A 244 -1.57 -0.73 22.02
N VAL A 245 -2.70 -0.45 22.66
CA VAL A 245 -3.07 0.85 23.19
C VAL A 245 -2.57 0.96 24.63
N VAL A 246 -1.61 1.85 24.85
CA VAL A 246 -1.01 2.13 26.17
C VAL A 246 -1.69 3.36 26.77
N ILE A 247 -2.32 3.15 27.93
CA ILE A 247 -3.03 4.19 28.70
C ILE A 247 -2.28 4.45 30.01
N PRO A 248 -1.39 5.46 30.07
CA PRO A 248 -0.84 5.91 31.33
C PRO A 248 -1.93 6.62 32.14
N ALA A 249 -2.09 6.22 33.41
CA ALA A 249 -3.11 6.77 34.30
C ALA A 249 -2.50 7.20 35.62
N TRP A 250 -2.87 8.38 36.09
CA TRP A 250 -2.58 8.82 37.45
C TRP A 250 -3.86 9.39 38.04
N ASN A 251 -4.44 8.66 39.01
CA ASN A 251 -5.79 8.86 39.54
C ASN A 251 -6.88 8.73 38.45
N LEU A 252 -8.05 9.35 38.68
CA LEU A 252 -9.16 9.39 37.72
C LEU A 252 -9.59 7.98 37.25
N ALA A 253 -9.80 7.07 38.21
CA ALA A 253 -10.14 5.67 37.93
C ALA A 253 -11.36 5.52 37.03
N GLU A 254 -12.39 6.35 37.22
CA GLU A 254 -13.61 6.31 36.41
C GLU A 254 -13.35 6.73 34.96
N MET A 255 -12.63 7.83 34.73
CA MET A 255 -12.26 8.27 33.37
C MET A 255 -11.37 7.24 32.69
N THR A 256 -10.42 6.66 33.42
CA THR A 256 -9.56 5.60 32.90
C THR A 256 -10.38 4.38 32.47
N ALA A 257 -11.36 3.96 33.27
CA ALA A 257 -12.27 2.87 32.92
C ALA A 257 -13.14 3.20 31.70
N GLN A 258 -13.57 4.47 31.55
CA GLN A 258 -14.30 4.94 30.37
C GLN A 258 -13.43 4.89 29.10
N ALA A 259 -12.18 5.35 29.17
CA ALA A 259 -11.23 5.29 28.06
C ALA A 259 -10.98 3.84 27.61
N VAL A 260 -10.73 2.93 28.57
CA VAL A 260 -10.59 1.49 28.31
C VAL A 260 -11.84 0.93 27.64
N SER A 261 -13.03 1.27 28.13
CA SER A 261 -14.30 0.80 27.57
C SER A 261 -14.53 1.32 26.16
N ALA A 262 -14.18 2.58 25.89
CA ALA A 262 -14.28 3.18 24.56
C ALA A 262 -13.36 2.48 23.56
N VAL A 263 -12.12 2.16 23.95
CA VAL A 263 -11.20 1.39 23.10
C VAL A 263 -11.74 -0.03 22.87
N ALA A 264 -12.19 -0.73 23.92
CA ALA A 264 -12.73 -2.08 23.78
C ALA A 264 -13.96 -2.14 22.84
N TYR A 265 -14.77 -1.08 22.81
CA TYR A 265 -15.92 -0.98 21.91
C TYR A 265 -15.54 -0.60 20.47
N THR A 266 -14.61 0.34 20.30
CA THR A 266 -14.27 0.91 18.98
C THR A 266 -13.11 0.20 18.26
N ALA A 267 -12.31 -0.57 19.00
CA ALA A 267 -11.17 -1.33 18.52
C ALA A 267 -11.03 -2.64 19.31
N PRO A 268 -12.00 -3.58 19.20
CA PRO A 268 -12.05 -4.79 20.03
C PRO A 268 -10.86 -5.74 19.85
N GLU A 269 -10.17 -5.65 18.72
CA GLU A 269 -8.98 -6.46 18.41
C GLU A 269 -7.67 -5.88 18.99
N ALA A 270 -7.71 -4.67 19.56
CA ALA A 270 -6.55 -4.02 20.14
C ALA A 270 -6.24 -4.56 21.54
N GLU A 271 -4.96 -4.78 21.83
CA GLU A 271 -4.48 -5.02 23.18
C GLU A 271 -4.54 -3.71 23.98
N VAL A 272 -5.10 -3.70 25.20
CA VAL A 272 -5.14 -2.50 26.05
C VAL A 272 -4.26 -2.71 27.27
N ILE A 273 -3.29 -1.81 27.46
CA ILE A 273 -2.32 -1.83 28.56
C ILE A 273 -2.48 -0.55 29.38
N VAL A 274 -3.04 -0.69 30.57
CA VAL A 274 -3.14 0.39 31.54
C VAL A 274 -1.91 0.39 32.44
N VAL A 275 -1.25 1.54 32.52
CA VAL A 275 -0.11 1.79 33.41
C VAL A 275 -0.58 2.69 34.54
N ASP A 276 -0.81 2.12 35.73
CA ASP A 276 -1.08 2.89 36.94
C ASP A 276 0.20 3.55 37.43
N ASN A 277 0.30 4.84 37.21
CA ASN A 277 1.45 5.65 37.49
C ASN A 277 1.38 6.26 38.90
N GLY A 278 1.11 5.43 39.90
CA GLY A 278 1.05 5.82 41.32
C GLY A 278 -0.27 6.48 41.75
N SER A 279 -1.40 5.92 41.33
CA SER A 279 -2.74 6.41 41.73
C SER A 279 -3.06 6.10 43.19
N GLU A 280 -3.90 6.94 43.79
CA GLU A 280 -4.47 6.72 45.13
C GLU A 280 -6.01 6.80 45.11
N PRO A 281 -6.72 5.69 45.37
CA PRO A 281 -6.20 4.32 45.52
C PRO A 281 -5.65 3.75 44.20
N PRO A 282 -4.80 2.69 44.26
CA PRO A 282 -4.27 2.04 43.06
C PRO A 282 -5.36 1.47 42.15
N LEU A 283 -5.10 1.48 40.84
CA LEU A 283 -6.02 0.96 39.82
C LEU A 283 -5.89 -0.56 39.72
N SER A 284 -6.89 -1.26 40.23
CA SER A 284 -6.91 -2.73 40.30
C SER A 284 -6.88 -3.42 38.93
N PHE A 285 -7.28 -2.74 37.87
CA PHE A 285 -7.29 -3.24 36.49
C PHE A 285 -6.03 -2.89 35.69
N ALA A 286 -5.05 -2.20 36.30
CA ALA A 286 -3.79 -1.89 35.62
C ALA A 286 -2.84 -3.10 35.55
N GLN A 287 -2.23 -3.28 34.38
CA GLN A 287 -1.26 -4.34 34.08
C GLN A 287 0.15 -3.97 34.57
N VAL A 288 0.49 -2.68 34.55
CA VAL A 288 1.74 -2.15 35.10
C VAL A 288 1.39 -1.17 36.22
N ARG A 289 2.09 -1.26 37.35
CA ARG A 289 1.86 -0.37 38.51
C ARG A 289 3.16 0.19 39.03
N ASN A 290 3.17 1.49 39.28
CA ASN A 290 4.24 2.20 39.97
C ASN A 290 3.78 2.55 41.39
N ASP A 291 4.71 2.53 42.35
CA ASP A 291 4.43 2.94 43.73
C ASP A 291 4.23 4.45 43.86
N THR A 292 4.85 5.22 42.95
CA THR A 292 4.77 6.68 42.90
C THR A 292 4.60 7.16 41.46
N ASN A 293 4.22 8.42 41.27
CA ASN A 293 4.16 9.01 39.94
C ASN A 293 5.58 9.22 39.37
N GLU A 294 5.88 8.43 38.34
CA GLU A 294 7.18 8.30 37.68
C GLU A 294 7.32 9.23 36.45
N GLY A 295 6.29 10.06 36.19
CA GLY A 295 6.19 10.94 35.02
C GLY A 295 5.64 10.26 33.76
N PHE A 296 5.00 11.06 32.90
CA PHE A 296 4.26 10.56 31.72
C PHE A 296 5.10 9.70 30.78
N ALA A 297 6.26 10.20 30.35
CA ALA A 297 7.11 9.49 29.40
C ALA A 297 7.59 8.13 29.93
N ARG A 298 7.87 8.05 31.25
CA ARG A 298 8.30 6.80 31.88
C ARG A 298 7.17 5.79 31.92
N ALA A 299 5.95 6.22 32.28
CA ALA A 299 4.76 5.38 32.24
C ALA A 299 4.47 4.86 30.82
N CYS A 300 4.52 5.73 29.80
CA CYS A 300 4.38 5.34 28.40
C CYS A 300 5.42 4.28 28.00
N ASN A 301 6.69 4.51 28.33
CA ASN A 301 7.77 3.56 28.01
C ASN A 301 7.62 2.21 28.72
N GLN A 302 7.09 2.19 29.94
CA GLN A 302 6.79 0.94 30.65
C GLN A 302 5.66 0.17 29.97
N GLY A 303 4.59 0.86 29.57
CA GLY A 303 3.50 0.24 28.81
C GLY A 303 3.96 -0.26 27.44
N ALA A 304 4.76 0.52 26.71
CA ALA A 304 5.32 0.12 25.42
C ALA A 304 6.24 -1.11 25.54
N LYS A 305 6.96 -1.28 26.66
CA LYS A 305 7.75 -2.51 26.92
C LYS A 305 6.89 -3.73 27.20
N ALA A 306 5.67 -3.54 27.70
CA ALA A 306 4.71 -4.62 27.94
C ALA A 306 3.88 -4.96 26.69
N ALA A 307 3.88 -4.10 25.68
CA ALA A 307 3.14 -4.27 24.43
C ALA A 307 3.61 -5.46 23.60
N THR A 308 2.66 -6.17 23.01
CA THR A 308 2.91 -7.28 22.08
C THR A 308 2.48 -6.98 20.64
N GLY A 309 1.88 -5.81 20.41
CA GLY A 309 1.44 -5.31 19.12
C GLY A 309 2.61 -4.94 18.21
N ASP A 310 2.35 -5.01 16.92
CA ASP A 310 3.22 -4.47 15.86
C ASP A 310 3.28 -2.94 15.94
N LEU A 311 2.20 -2.29 16.40
CA LEU A 311 2.10 -0.86 16.62
C LEU A 311 1.73 -0.53 18.08
N VAL A 312 2.30 0.55 18.61
CA VAL A 312 1.95 1.09 19.93
C VAL A 312 1.27 2.44 19.77
N VAL A 313 0.09 2.59 20.35
CA VAL A 313 -0.64 3.85 20.42
C VAL A 313 -0.68 4.34 21.87
N PHE A 314 -0.22 5.56 22.11
CA PHE A 314 -0.36 6.20 23.42
C PHE A 314 -1.68 6.96 23.48
N LEU A 315 -2.53 6.61 24.44
CA LEU A 315 -3.84 7.22 24.62
C LEU A 315 -3.96 7.76 26.05
N ASN A 316 -4.26 9.04 26.20
CA ASN A 316 -4.48 9.61 27.53
C ASN A 316 -5.77 9.05 28.16
N ASN A 317 -5.77 8.88 29.48
CA ASN A 317 -6.87 8.29 30.23
C ASN A 317 -8.14 9.17 30.33
N ASP A 318 -8.09 10.40 29.81
CA ASP A 318 -9.18 11.37 29.76
C ASP A 318 -9.82 11.51 28.37
N THR A 319 -9.54 10.56 27.46
CA THR A 319 -10.05 10.57 26.09
C THR A 319 -11.14 9.52 25.87
N VAL A 320 -12.02 9.80 24.88
CA VAL A 320 -13.05 8.86 24.43
C VAL A 320 -12.81 8.54 22.96
N ALA A 321 -12.27 7.35 22.71
CA ALA A 321 -12.04 6.84 21.36
C ALA A 321 -13.35 6.78 20.54
N GLN A 322 -13.32 7.33 19.33
CA GLN A 322 -14.47 7.39 18.42
C GLN A 322 -14.43 6.23 17.41
N PRO A 323 -15.57 5.72 16.90
CA PRO A 323 -15.56 4.67 15.88
C PRO A 323 -14.65 5.00 14.69
N GLY A 324 -13.84 4.03 14.24
CA GLY A 324 -12.91 4.17 13.10
C GLY A 324 -11.62 4.94 13.38
N TRP A 325 -11.40 5.46 14.60
CA TRP A 325 -10.20 6.22 14.95
C TRP A 325 -8.91 5.44 14.71
N LEU A 326 -8.88 4.17 15.12
CA LEU A 326 -7.69 3.35 15.05
C LEU A 326 -7.39 2.94 13.61
N ASP A 327 -8.41 2.52 12.85
CA ASP A 327 -8.27 2.19 11.43
C ASP A 327 -7.77 3.40 10.64
N ALA A 328 -8.27 4.60 10.95
CA ALA A 328 -7.81 5.84 10.34
C ALA A 328 -6.34 6.14 10.66
N MET A 329 -5.85 5.82 11.86
CA MET A 329 -4.43 5.95 12.20
C MET A 329 -3.57 4.87 11.53
N VAL A 330 -3.97 3.59 11.63
CA VAL A 330 -3.24 2.45 11.07
C VAL A 330 -3.13 2.55 9.56
N SER A 331 -4.17 3.01 8.87
CA SER A 331 -4.14 3.24 7.42
C SER A 331 -3.15 4.31 6.95
N ARG A 332 -2.64 5.16 7.85
CA ARG A 332 -1.58 6.13 7.55
C ARG A 332 -0.20 5.55 7.79
N TRP A 333 -0.10 4.45 8.54
CA TRP A 333 1.18 3.80 8.78
C TRP A 333 1.69 3.18 7.48
N SER A 334 2.91 3.54 7.08
CA SER A 334 3.55 3.08 5.84
C SER A 334 4.95 2.52 6.06
N GLY A 335 5.34 2.32 7.33
CA GLY A 335 6.65 1.79 7.72
C GLY A 335 7.15 2.32 9.06
N ASP A 336 8.29 1.78 9.50
CA ASP A 336 8.91 2.09 10.79
C ASP A 336 9.48 3.51 10.89
N ASP A 337 9.54 4.25 9.78
CA ASP A 337 9.96 5.65 9.70
C ASP A 337 8.83 6.66 9.93
N VAL A 338 7.61 6.20 10.26
CA VAL A 338 6.40 7.02 10.38
C VAL A 338 5.83 7.05 11.79
N ILE A 339 5.42 8.24 12.25
CA ILE A 339 4.60 8.45 13.46
C ILE A 339 3.29 9.12 13.06
N VAL A 340 2.18 8.57 13.55
CA VAL A 340 0.82 9.08 13.29
C VAL A 340 0.18 9.52 14.61
N GLY A 341 -0.42 10.70 14.62
CA GLY A 341 -1.23 11.24 15.71
C GLY A 341 -2.66 11.50 15.25
N SER A 342 -3.64 11.14 16.08
CA SER A 342 -5.06 11.33 15.77
C SER A 342 -5.47 12.80 15.69
N HIS A 343 -6.52 13.07 14.91
CA HIS A 343 -7.34 14.27 15.09
C HIS A 343 -8.03 14.20 16.45
N LEU A 344 -7.88 15.24 17.26
CA LEU A 344 -8.52 15.37 18.57
C LEU A 344 -9.55 16.49 18.50
N VAL A 345 -10.73 16.21 19.06
CA VAL A 345 -11.85 17.13 19.16
C VAL A 345 -12.28 17.28 20.61
N TYR A 346 -12.70 18.49 20.97
CA TYR A 346 -13.37 18.74 22.23
C TYR A 346 -14.82 18.20 22.21
N PRO A 347 -15.48 18.06 23.36
CA PRO A 347 -16.88 17.59 23.42
C PRO A 347 -17.89 18.46 22.65
N ASP A 348 -17.57 19.72 22.39
CA ASP A 348 -18.39 20.63 21.56
C ASP A 348 -18.15 20.45 20.04
N GLY A 349 -17.29 19.50 19.66
CA GLY A 349 -16.90 19.21 18.27
C GLY A 349 -15.81 20.12 17.72
N SER A 350 -15.33 21.10 18.48
CA SER A 350 -14.24 21.96 18.03
C SER A 350 -12.91 21.20 17.98
N THR A 351 -12.05 21.52 17.00
CA THR A 351 -10.75 20.85 16.85
C THR A 351 -9.78 21.30 17.92
N GLN A 352 -9.24 20.34 18.68
CA GLN A 352 -8.13 20.54 19.61
C GLN A 352 -6.78 20.40 18.88
N HIS A 353 -6.65 19.38 18.04
CA HIS A 353 -5.41 19.05 17.35
C HIS A 353 -5.70 18.31 16.05
N SER A 354 -5.30 18.82 14.87
CA SER A 354 -5.66 18.30 13.53
C SER A 354 -4.99 16.97 13.11
N GLY A 355 -4.33 16.29 14.04
CA GLY A 355 -3.51 15.12 13.77
C GLY A 355 -2.05 15.46 13.46
N VAL A 356 -1.16 14.48 13.59
CA VAL A 356 0.25 14.62 13.21
C VAL A 356 0.58 13.48 12.26
N PHE A 357 1.33 13.78 11.20
CA PHE A 357 2.06 12.77 10.46
C PHE A 357 3.53 13.16 10.40
N LEU A 358 4.40 12.42 11.09
CA LEU A 358 5.84 12.62 11.01
C LEU A 358 6.45 11.49 10.19
N ARG A 359 7.38 11.84 9.30
CA ARG A 359 8.21 10.87 8.60
C ARG A 359 9.69 11.20 8.80
N ARG A 360 10.49 10.18 9.07
CA ARG A 360 11.94 10.32 9.18
C ARG A 360 12.61 10.14 7.82
N ARG A 361 13.39 11.14 7.37
CA ARG A 361 14.22 11.07 6.16
C ARG A 361 15.69 11.25 6.55
N GLY A 362 16.39 10.13 6.75
CA GLY A 362 17.78 10.14 7.26
C GLY A 362 17.87 10.64 8.71
N ALA A 363 18.51 11.79 8.93
CA ALA A 363 18.60 12.44 10.24
C ALA A 363 17.44 13.40 10.53
N ASP A 364 16.66 13.78 9.50
CA ASP A 364 15.63 14.81 9.60
C ASP A 364 14.24 14.22 9.85
N LEU A 365 13.38 14.99 10.52
CA LEU A 365 11.97 14.69 10.75
C LEU A 365 11.11 15.71 9.99
N GLU A 366 10.33 15.22 9.04
CA GLU A 366 9.37 16.03 8.29
C GLU A 366 7.98 15.89 8.92
N ALA A 367 7.36 17.03 9.25
CA ALA A 367 6.03 17.08 9.84
C ALA A 367 4.99 17.54 8.80
N TYR A 368 3.97 16.72 8.60
CA TYR A 368 2.86 17.00 7.72
C TYR A 368 1.61 17.20 8.57
N ASN A 369 0.98 18.36 8.43
CA ASN A 369 -0.27 18.67 9.11
C ASN A 369 -1.31 18.96 8.01
N ARG A 370 -2.15 17.97 7.68
CA ARG A 370 -3.32 18.24 6.83
C ARG A 370 -4.39 18.87 7.70
N THR A 371 -4.40 20.19 7.75
CA THR A 371 -5.67 20.91 7.99
C THR A 371 -6.49 20.78 6.72
N THR A 372 -7.60 20.05 6.80
CA THR A 372 -8.60 19.73 5.76
C THR A 372 -8.35 18.50 4.90
#